data_AF-L2GQY6-F1
#
_entry.id   AF-L2GQY6-F1
#
_cell.length_a   1.000
_cell.length_b   1.000
_cell.length_c   1.000
_cell.angle_alpha   90.00
_cell.angle_beta   90.00
_cell.angle_gamma   90.00
#
_symmetry.space_group_name_H-M   'P 1'
#
loop_
_entity.id
_entity.type
_entity.pdbx_description
1 polymer ?
#
loop_
_entity_poly.entity_id
_entity_poly.type
_entity_poly.pdbx_seq_one_letter_code
_entity_poly.pdbx_strand_id
1 'polypeptide(L)'
;MLRICLFVILCFSTHREVNTRIELFANQDPSFLLVNKMYPTMPLTIFETDKEQEIFLPVGLSEISESALSFQLFHSYYEGLHKNFYFEWNGDKRTRVLPEGDYLQARRGRKNILTGMTAHPIHNSLFIKIMYNGKCLEALKTKSRYRDAHPLRFVDCADSNYQRFKFVSHAKAVCILGLEECTHRNEDIFRAEEVLRSRVHHFIINK
;
A
#
# COMPACT_ATOMS: atom_id res chain seq x y z
N MET A 1 69.20 -13.03 -8.08
CA MET A 1 68.53 -11.73 -7.88
C MET A 1 67.04 -11.96 -7.80
N LEU A 2 66.44 -11.36 -6.77
CA LEU A 2 65.06 -11.52 -6.28
C LEU A 2 64.13 -10.50 -6.99
N ARG A 3 62.81 -10.76 -6.90
CA ARG A 3 61.63 -9.88 -7.10
C ARG A 3 60.87 -10.10 -8.41
N ILE A 4 59.78 -10.88 -8.37
CA ILE A 4 58.40 -10.47 -7.99
C ILE A 4 57.82 -9.48 -9.01
N CYS A 5 56.85 -9.94 -9.80
CA CYS A 5 55.71 -9.11 -10.21
C CYS A 5 54.44 -9.95 -10.08
N LEU A 6 53.75 -9.65 -8.99
CA LEU A 6 52.43 -10.10 -8.60
C LEU A 6 51.37 -9.55 -9.58
N PHE A 7 50.33 -10.36 -9.77
CA PHE A 7 48.95 -10.00 -10.07
C PHE A 7 48.57 -8.52 -9.87
N VAL A 8 47.94 -7.91 -10.88
CA VAL A 8 46.85 -6.96 -10.65
C VAL A 8 45.65 -7.42 -11.47
N ILE A 9 44.65 -7.82 -10.70
CA ILE A 9 43.35 -8.34 -11.06
C ILE A 9 42.46 -7.20 -11.55
N LEU A 10 41.71 -7.48 -12.61
CA LEU A 10 40.41 -6.91 -13.00
C LEU A 10 39.86 -5.85 -12.03
N CYS A 11 39.88 -4.58 -12.44
CA CYS A 11 39.16 -3.51 -11.75
C CYS A 11 38.48 -2.62 -12.79
N PHE A 12 37.40 -3.08 -13.42
CA PHE A 12 36.33 -2.22 -13.96
C PHE A 12 35.02 -3.03 -14.06
N SER A 13 34.43 -3.35 -12.92
CA SER A 13 33.01 -3.73 -12.84
C SER A 13 32.49 -3.57 -11.40
N THR A 14 32.57 -2.35 -10.87
CA THR A 14 31.99 -2.05 -9.55
C THR A 14 31.27 -0.72 -9.60
N HIS A 15 30.25 -0.60 -10.46
CA HIS A 15 29.23 0.44 -10.30
C HIS A 15 27.83 0.05 -10.78
N ARG A 16 27.53 -1.25 -10.99
CA ARG A 16 26.22 -1.69 -11.52
C ARG A 16 25.58 -2.87 -10.78
N GLU A 17 25.80 -3.01 -9.48
CA GLU A 17 25.18 -4.08 -8.68
C GLU A 17 24.32 -3.60 -7.50
N VAL A 18 24.33 -2.31 -7.17
CA VAL A 18 23.53 -1.80 -6.05
C VAL A 18 22.07 -1.52 -6.45
N ASN A 19 21.82 -1.08 -7.69
CA ASN A 19 20.45 -0.78 -8.17
C ASN A 19 19.61 -2.02 -8.55
N THR A 20 20.24 -3.11 -9.00
CA THR A 20 19.49 -4.30 -9.44
C THR A 20 18.81 -5.05 -8.30
N ARG A 21 19.35 -5.03 -7.07
CA ARG A 21 18.70 -5.68 -5.92
C ARG A 21 17.49 -4.92 -5.39
N ILE A 22 17.53 -3.58 -5.39
CA ILE A 22 16.38 -2.74 -5.00
C ILE A 22 15.27 -2.88 -6.05
N GLU A 23 15.62 -2.93 -7.34
CA GLU A 23 14.69 -3.20 -8.43
C GLU A 23 14.06 -4.62 -8.35
N LEU A 24 14.82 -5.65 -7.97
CA LEU A 24 14.29 -7.02 -7.86
C LEU A 24 13.29 -7.21 -6.72
N PHE A 25 13.48 -6.56 -5.56
CA PHE A 25 12.51 -6.62 -4.45
C PHE A 25 11.28 -5.74 -4.72
N ALA A 26 11.45 -4.55 -5.30
CA ALA A 26 10.34 -3.69 -5.72
C ALA A 26 9.46 -4.34 -6.81
N ASN A 27 10.04 -5.19 -7.65
CA ASN A 27 9.30 -5.95 -8.68
C ASN A 27 8.47 -7.12 -8.13
N GLN A 28 8.75 -7.60 -6.91
CA GLN A 28 8.02 -8.73 -6.32
C GLN A 28 7.00 -8.29 -5.26
N ASP A 29 7.31 -7.25 -4.47
CA ASP A 29 6.44 -6.68 -3.43
C ASP A 29 6.43 -5.15 -3.47
N PRO A 30 5.74 -4.55 -4.46
CA PRO A 30 5.67 -3.11 -4.56
C PRO A 30 4.81 -2.53 -3.45
N SER A 31 5.34 -1.53 -2.76
CA SER A 31 4.54 -0.68 -1.88
C SER A 31 3.50 0.09 -2.70
N PHE A 32 2.32 0.26 -2.13
CA PHE A 32 1.23 1.00 -2.75
C PHE A 32 0.56 1.95 -1.76
N LEU A 33 -0.30 2.80 -2.32
CA LEU A 33 -1.28 3.60 -1.62
C LEU A 33 -2.67 3.09 -1.96
N LEU A 34 -3.55 3.01 -0.97
CA LEU A 34 -4.95 2.67 -1.18
C LEU A 34 -5.77 3.95 -1.28
N VAL A 35 -6.43 4.18 -2.41
CA VAL A 35 -7.14 5.43 -2.70
C VAL A 35 -8.61 5.15 -2.96
N ASN A 36 -9.50 5.98 -2.41
CA ASN A 36 -10.93 5.91 -2.69
C ASN A 36 -11.31 6.71 -3.95
N LYS A 37 -12.32 6.26 -4.68
CA LYS A 37 -12.79 6.94 -5.90
C LYS A 37 -13.31 8.36 -5.65
N MET A 38 -13.97 8.62 -4.52
CA MET A 38 -14.46 9.96 -4.18
C MET A 38 -13.35 10.91 -3.71
N TYR A 39 -12.24 10.38 -3.19
CA TYR A 39 -11.14 11.16 -2.63
C TYR A 39 -9.81 10.74 -3.27
N PRO A 40 -9.59 11.06 -4.56
CA PRO A 40 -8.49 10.52 -5.35
C PRO A 40 -7.09 11.00 -4.90
N THR A 41 -7.03 12.09 -4.13
CA THR A 41 -5.81 12.67 -3.56
C THR A 41 -5.62 12.34 -2.08
N MET A 42 -6.52 11.52 -1.50
CA MET A 42 -6.50 11.19 -0.09
C MET A 42 -6.31 9.67 0.10
N PRO A 43 -5.07 9.18 0.11
CA PRO A 43 -4.80 7.77 0.37
C PRO A 43 -5.04 7.39 1.83
N LEU A 44 -5.21 6.09 2.06
CA LEU A 44 -5.20 5.48 3.39
C LEU A 44 -3.93 5.93 4.14
N THR A 45 -4.11 6.41 5.37
CA THR A 45 -3.06 6.96 6.21
C THR A 45 -3.20 6.40 7.62
N ILE A 46 -2.09 6.00 8.25
CA ILE A 46 -2.03 5.69 9.69
C ILE A 46 -1.68 6.96 10.46
N PHE A 47 -2.39 7.21 11.56
CA PHE A 47 -2.15 8.35 12.44
C PHE A 47 -1.57 7.92 13.79
N GLU A 48 -0.99 8.89 14.52
CA GLU A 48 -0.56 8.74 15.92
C GLU A 48 0.49 7.62 16.11
N THR A 49 1.34 7.43 15.09
CA THR A 49 2.40 6.42 15.08
C THR A 49 3.50 6.68 16.11
N ASP A 50 3.55 7.88 16.68
CA ASP A 50 4.44 8.30 17.77
C ASP A 50 3.98 7.80 19.15
N LYS A 51 2.71 7.42 19.31
CA LYS A 51 2.17 6.93 20.59
C LYS A 51 2.52 5.46 20.82
N GLU A 52 3.76 5.13 21.16
CA GLU A 52 4.27 3.74 21.23
C GLU A 52 3.46 2.77 22.09
N GLN A 53 2.75 3.26 23.12
CA GLN A 53 1.95 2.43 24.02
C GLN A 53 0.61 1.97 23.40
N GLU A 54 0.15 2.65 22.35
CA GLU A 54 -1.13 2.33 21.69
C GLU A 54 -1.00 1.07 20.84
N ILE A 55 -1.87 0.09 21.08
CA ILE A 55 -1.94 -1.12 20.25
C ILE A 55 -2.70 -0.81 18.96
N PHE A 56 -3.74 0.01 19.06
CA PHE A 56 -4.60 0.38 17.94
C PHE A 56 -4.31 1.80 17.50
N LEU A 57 -4.01 1.94 16.22
CA LEU A 57 -3.73 3.22 15.59
C LEU A 57 -4.87 3.60 14.65
N PRO A 58 -5.35 4.84 14.73
CA PRO A 58 -6.38 5.34 13.83
C PRO A 58 -5.92 5.28 12.38
N VAL A 59 -6.84 4.92 11.48
CA VAL A 59 -6.63 5.07 10.03
C VAL A 59 -7.77 5.87 9.39
N GLY A 60 -7.45 6.50 8.26
CA GLY A 60 -8.41 7.26 7.48
C GLY A 60 -7.80 7.72 6.16
N LEU A 61 -8.60 8.36 5.33
CA LEU A 61 -8.12 9.00 4.10
C LEU A 61 -7.75 10.44 4.42
N SER A 62 -6.49 10.83 4.26
CA SER A 62 -6.01 12.22 4.38
C SER A 62 -5.22 12.62 3.14
N GLU A 63 -5.09 13.92 2.91
CA GLU A 63 -4.37 14.43 1.74
C GLU A 63 -2.95 13.87 1.65
N ILE A 64 -2.56 13.55 0.42
CA ILE A 64 -1.20 13.17 0.11
C ILE A 64 -0.29 14.40 0.25
N SER A 65 0.81 14.25 0.96
CA SER A 65 1.87 15.26 1.07
C SER A 65 3.21 14.55 1.28
N GLU A 66 4.31 15.26 1.09
CA GLU A 66 5.66 14.74 1.39
C GLU A 66 5.74 14.17 2.82
N SER A 67 5.26 14.95 3.79
CA SER A 67 5.26 14.57 5.21
C SER A 67 4.36 13.39 5.55
N ALA A 68 3.29 13.17 4.77
CA ALA A 68 2.32 12.10 5.02
C ALA A 68 2.67 10.79 4.31
N LEU A 69 3.48 10.84 3.25
CA LEU A 69 3.69 9.71 2.33
C LEU A 69 4.20 8.45 3.03
N SER A 70 5.13 8.58 3.99
CA SER A 70 5.65 7.44 4.76
C SER A 70 4.58 6.71 5.56
N PHE A 71 3.51 7.39 5.95
CA PHE A 71 2.36 6.84 6.70
C PHE A 71 1.26 6.30 5.77
N GLN A 72 1.45 6.43 4.46
CA GLN A 72 0.48 6.10 3.40
C GLN A 72 0.92 4.93 2.51
N LEU A 73 2.12 4.41 2.73
CA LEU A 73 2.70 3.31 1.97
C LEU A 73 2.50 1.97 2.67
N PHE A 74 1.93 1.01 1.96
CA PHE A 74 1.60 -0.32 2.45
C PHE A 74 2.06 -1.42 1.51
N HIS A 75 2.27 -2.59 2.07
CA HIS A 75 2.38 -3.86 1.35
C HIS A 75 1.10 -4.68 1.56
N SER A 76 0.74 -5.53 0.60
CA SER A 76 -0.45 -6.39 0.71
C SER A 76 -0.02 -7.84 0.76
N TYR A 77 -0.56 -8.59 1.71
CA TYR A 77 -0.29 -10.01 1.88
C TYR A 77 -1.61 -10.79 1.90
N TYR A 78 -1.58 -12.03 1.44
CA TYR A 78 -2.74 -12.91 1.45
C TYR A 78 -2.61 -14.03 2.49
N GLU A 79 -3.73 -14.41 3.09
CA GLU A 79 -3.85 -15.41 4.14
C GLU A 79 -4.45 -16.70 3.54
N GLY A 80 -3.59 -17.62 3.09
CA GLY A 80 -3.99 -18.97 2.69
C GLY A 80 -4.92 -19.06 1.47
N LEU A 81 -5.71 -20.14 1.41
CA LEU A 81 -6.54 -20.51 0.24
C LEU A 81 -7.78 -19.63 0.04
N HIS A 82 -8.24 -18.92 1.07
CA HIS A 82 -9.50 -18.15 1.03
C HIS A 82 -9.35 -16.76 0.40
N LYS A 83 -8.16 -16.42 -0.12
CA LYS A 83 -7.85 -15.10 -0.70
C LYS A 83 -8.15 -13.92 0.26
N ASN A 84 -8.17 -14.19 1.55
CA ASN A 84 -8.19 -13.14 2.56
C ASN A 84 -6.89 -12.34 2.44
N PHE A 85 -6.91 -11.05 2.70
CA PHE A 85 -5.71 -10.22 2.61
C PHE A 85 -5.64 -9.19 3.74
N TYR A 86 -4.43 -8.74 4.05
CA TYR A 86 -4.18 -7.64 4.96
C TYR A 86 -3.17 -6.67 4.38
N PHE A 87 -3.18 -5.45 4.92
CA PHE A 87 -2.14 -4.47 4.60
C PHE A 87 -1.13 -4.43 5.74
N GLU A 88 0.15 -4.46 5.40
CA GLU A 88 1.25 -4.21 6.33
C GLU A 88 1.80 -2.81 6.04
N TRP A 89 2.03 -2.03 7.08
CA TRP A 89 2.57 -0.69 6.91
C TRP A 89 4.06 -0.76 6.55
N ASN A 90 4.49 0.03 5.55
CA ASN A 90 5.88 0.07 5.12
C ASN A 90 6.82 0.64 6.22
N GLY A 91 6.32 1.52 7.09
CA GLY A 91 7.12 2.11 8.17
C GLY A 91 7.40 1.18 9.35
N ASP A 92 6.53 0.20 9.60
CA ASP A 92 6.72 -0.83 10.63
C ASP A 92 6.03 -2.14 10.24
N LYS A 93 6.84 -3.18 10.00
CA LYS A 93 6.39 -4.54 9.62
C LYS A 93 5.59 -5.25 10.71
N ARG A 94 5.48 -4.68 11.90
CA ARG A 94 4.65 -5.19 13.00
C ARG A 94 3.29 -4.49 13.08
N THR A 95 3.04 -3.53 12.20
CA THR A 95 1.79 -2.78 12.13
C THR A 95 0.99 -3.20 10.90
N ARG A 96 -0.22 -3.68 11.13
CA ARG A 96 -1.12 -4.17 10.07
C ARG A 96 -2.45 -3.41 10.09
N VAL A 97 -3.03 -3.16 8.92
CA VAL A 97 -4.35 -2.55 8.79
C VAL A 97 -5.39 -3.64 8.57
N LEU A 98 -6.41 -3.65 9.42
CA LEU A 98 -7.40 -4.72 9.51
C LEU A 98 -8.73 -4.23 10.10
N PRO A 99 -9.81 -5.02 9.97
CA PRO A 99 -11.11 -4.68 10.55
C PRO A 99 -11.09 -4.82 12.08
N GLU A 100 -11.53 -3.77 12.78
CA GLU A 100 -11.75 -3.77 14.22
C GLU A 100 -13.16 -3.22 14.50
N GLY A 101 -14.06 -4.14 14.88
CA GLY A 101 -15.49 -3.87 14.91
C GLY A 101 -16.03 -3.49 13.53
N ASP A 102 -16.70 -2.35 13.43
CA ASP A 102 -17.17 -1.81 12.15
C ASP A 102 -16.11 -0.95 11.44
N TYR A 103 -14.96 -0.68 12.04
CA TYR A 103 -13.98 0.27 11.47
C TYR A 103 -12.78 -0.45 10.88
N LEU A 104 -12.14 0.17 9.90
CA LEU A 104 -10.77 -0.18 9.56
C LEU A 104 -9.84 0.52 10.56
N GLN A 105 -8.85 -0.20 11.10
CA GLN A 105 -7.87 0.31 12.05
C GLN A 105 -6.49 -0.28 11.75
N ALA A 106 -5.43 0.36 12.21
CA ALA A 106 -4.10 -0.22 12.25
C ALA A 106 -3.86 -0.84 13.63
N ARG A 107 -3.13 -1.95 13.69
CA ARG A 107 -2.83 -2.68 14.92
C ARG A 107 -1.36 -3.06 14.96
N ARG A 108 -0.69 -2.71 16.05
CA ARG A 108 0.67 -3.17 16.37
C ARG A 108 0.62 -4.57 16.99
N GLY A 109 1.50 -5.48 16.59
CA GLY A 109 1.70 -6.77 17.27
C GLY A 109 1.69 -8.02 16.38
N ARG A 110 1.48 -9.20 17.00
CA ARG A 110 1.90 -10.52 16.47
C ARG A 110 1.22 -11.00 15.18
N LYS A 111 1.99 -11.85 14.48
CA LYS A 111 1.91 -12.33 13.08
C LYS A 111 0.66 -13.12 12.63
N ASN A 112 -0.22 -13.56 13.53
CA ASN A 112 -1.33 -14.47 13.20
C ASN A 112 -2.68 -13.77 13.30
N ILE A 113 -2.88 -12.76 12.47
CA ILE A 113 -4.18 -12.10 12.34
C ILE A 113 -4.83 -12.69 11.11
N LEU A 114 -6.02 -13.27 11.31
CA LEU A 114 -6.94 -13.59 10.22
C LEU A 114 -7.85 -12.39 10.06
N THR A 115 -7.64 -11.59 9.03
CA THR A 115 -8.42 -10.37 8.80
C THR A 115 -9.81 -10.65 8.28
N GLY A 116 -9.98 -11.73 7.51
CA GLY A 116 -11.23 -12.01 6.79
C GLY A 116 -11.61 -10.93 5.76
N MET A 117 -10.70 -10.01 5.43
CA MET A 117 -10.92 -9.01 4.39
C MET A 117 -10.72 -9.64 3.01
N THR A 118 -11.64 -9.33 2.10
CA THR A 118 -11.62 -9.85 0.73
C THR A 118 -11.79 -8.74 -0.29
N ALA A 119 -11.17 -8.88 -1.46
CA ALA A 119 -11.23 -7.90 -2.53
C ALA A 119 -12.10 -8.43 -3.67
N HIS A 120 -13.09 -7.65 -4.10
CA HIS A 120 -14.03 -8.01 -5.15
C HIS A 120 -13.90 -7.03 -6.32
N PRO A 121 -13.78 -7.51 -7.56
CA PRO A 121 -13.59 -6.63 -8.71
C PRO A 121 -14.89 -5.90 -9.03
N ILE A 122 -14.77 -4.69 -9.57
CA ILE A 122 -15.89 -3.98 -10.21
C ILE A 122 -15.73 -4.17 -11.72
N HIS A 123 -16.79 -4.59 -12.39
CA HIS A 123 -16.75 -4.98 -13.80
C HIS A 123 -16.11 -3.89 -14.67
N ASN A 124 -15.12 -4.29 -15.49
CA ASN A 124 -14.34 -3.42 -16.38
C ASN A 124 -13.74 -2.17 -15.70
N SER A 125 -13.32 -2.29 -14.43
CA SER A 125 -12.80 -1.19 -13.64
C SER A 125 -11.48 -1.53 -12.95
N LEU A 126 -10.61 -0.53 -12.78
CA LEU A 126 -9.43 -0.61 -11.91
C LEU A 126 -9.79 -0.49 -10.42
N PHE A 127 -11.06 -0.28 -10.11
CA PHE A 127 -11.57 -0.19 -8.75
C PHE A 127 -12.08 -1.55 -8.27
N ILE A 128 -11.95 -1.74 -6.96
CA ILE A 128 -12.42 -2.90 -6.22
C ILE A 128 -13.34 -2.47 -5.07
N LYS A 129 -14.14 -3.42 -4.58
CA LYS A 129 -14.76 -3.35 -3.26
C LYS A 129 -13.93 -4.17 -2.27
N ILE A 130 -13.64 -3.59 -1.11
CA ILE A 130 -13.04 -4.32 0.01
C ILE A 130 -14.17 -4.73 0.93
N MET A 131 -14.25 -6.02 1.28
CA MET A 131 -15.36 -6.58 2.04
C MET A 131 -14.88 -7.30 3.30
N TYR A 132 -15.66 -7.23 4.36
CA TYR A 132 -15.47 -7.94 5.62
C TYR A 132 -16.84 -8.26 6.23
N ASN A 133 -17.06 -9.53 6.64
CA ASN A 133 -18.34 -9.99 7.22
C ASN A 133 -19.59 -9.57 6.41
N GLY A 134 -19.52 -9.66 5.08
CA GLY A 134 -20.62 -9.31 4.17
C GLY A 134 -20.84 -7.80 3.98
N LYS A 135 -20.10 -6.94 4.69
CA LYS A 135 -20.12 -5.48 4.57
C LYS A 135 -19.00 -4.99 3.65
N CYS A 136 -19.20 -3.82 3.05
CA CYS A 136 -18.23 -3.15 2.20
C CYS A 136 -17.54 -2.01 2.96
N LEU A 137 -16.23 -1.88 2.79
CA LEU A 137 -15.48 -0.73 3.25
C LEU A 137 -16.02 0.53 2.58
N GLU A 138 -16.25 1.58 3.35
CA GLU A 138 -16.73 2.87 2.91
C GLU A 138 -15.88 3.99 3.51
N ALA A 139 -15.49 4.94 2.66
CA ALA A 139 -14.96 6.23 3.09
C ALA A 139 -16.11 7.12 3.55
N LEU A 140 -16.15 7.47 4.83
CA LEU A 140 -17.24 8.28 5.35
C LEU A 140 -17.25 9.68 4.71
N LYS A 141 -18.44 10.20 4.42
CA LYS A 141 -18.62 11.55 3.86
C LYS A 141 -18.12 12.64 4.81
N THR A 142 -18.31 12.43 6.11
CA THR A 142 -17.90 13.36 7.15
C THR A 142 -16.48 13.05 7.61
N LYS A 143 -15.64 14.09 7.68
CA LYS A 143 -14.31 13.99 8.28
C LYS A 143 -14.40 13.68 9.78
N SER A 144 -13.33 13.11 10.32
CA SER A 144 -13.15 12.96 11.76
C SER A 144 -13.17 14.34 12.44
N ARG A 145 -13.69 14.40 13.66
CA ARG A 145 -13.59 15.61 14.50
C ARG A 145 -12.18 15.84 15.04
N TYR A 146 -11.35 14.80 15.05
CA TYR A 146 -10.04 14.79 15.68
C TYR A 146 -8.89 14.86 14.67
N ARG A 147 -9.17 14.60 13.39
CA ARG A 147 -8.14 14.45 12.33
C ARG A 147 -8.70 14.99 11.04
N ASP A 148 -7.85 15.61 10.23
CA ASP A 148 -8.23 16.02 8.88
C ASP A 148 -8.24 14.82 7.92
N ALA A 149 -9.13 13.88 8.20
CA ALA A 149 -9.20 12.60 7.51
C ALA A 149 -10.63 12.07 7.47
N HIS A 150 -10.98 11.37 6.40
CA HIS A 150 -12.23 10.63 6.29
C HIS A 150 -12.06 9.24 6.91
N PRO A 151 -12.77 8.90 7.99
CA PRO A 151 -12.71 7.57 8.57
C PRO A 151 -13.20 6.51 7.60
N LEU A 152 -12.74 5.28 7.80
CA LEU A 152 -13.11 4.12 7.00
C LEU A 152 -13.92 3.12 7.84
N ARG A 153 -15.11 2.77 7.36
CA ARG A 153 -16.06 1.91 8.07
C ARG A 153 -16.62 0.84 7.14
N PHE A 154 -16.84 -0.37 7.65
CA PHE A 154 -17.60 -1.42 7.00
C PHE A 154 -19.09 -1.19 7.20
N VAL A 155 -19.81 -0.99 6.09
CA VAL A 155 -21.26 -0.74 6.03
C VAL A 155 -21.91 -1.64 4.99
N ASP A 156 -23.23 -1.61 4.86
CA ASP A 156 -23.92 -2.40 3.85
C ASP A 156 -23.43 -2.06 2.44
N CYS A 157 -23.23 -3.09 1.63
CA CYS A 157 -22.72 -2.93 0.27
C CYS A 157 -23.74 -2.23 -0.63
N ALA A 158 -23.32 -1.12 -1.23
CA ALA A 158 -24.10 -0.34 -2.19
C ALA A 158 -23.29 -0.11 -3.47
N ASP A 159 -23.93 0.37 -4.53
CA ASP A 159 -23.20 0.87 -5.71
C ASP A 159 -22.78 2.34 -5.52
N SER A 160 -21.88 2.55 -4.56
CA SER A 160 -21.44 3.88 -4.13
C SER A 160 -19.98 4.10 -4.46
N ASN A 161 -19.62 5.27 -5.02
CA ASN A 161 -18.22 5.64 -5.23
C ASN A 161 -17.41 5.71 -3.92
N TYR A 162 -18.08 5.92 -2.77
CA TYR A 162 -17.43 5.88 -1.46
C TYR A 162 -16.97 4.47 -1.05
N GLN A 163 -17.46 3.43 -1.73
CA GLN A 163 -17.09 2.02 -1.49
C GLN A 163 -16.15 1.46 -2.57
N ARG A 164 -15.62 2.32 -3.45
CA ARG A 164 -14.76 1.92 -4.57
C ARG A 164 -13.32 2.37 -4.28
N PHE A 165 -12.41 1.41 -4.19
CA PHE A 165 -11.00 1.66 -3.89
C PHE A 165 -10.11 1.18 -5.02
N LYS A 166 -8.94 1.79 -5.19
CA LYS A 166 -7.91 1.34 -6.10
C LYS A 166 -6.55 1.38 -5.41
N PHE A 167 -5.67 0.51 -5.87
CA PHE A 167 -4.26 0.53 -5.49
C PHE A 167 -3.51 1.46 -6.45
N VAL A 168 -2.61 2.27 -5.91
CA VAL A 168 -1.78 3.21 -6.65
C VAL A 168 -0.32 2.94 -6.27
N SER A 169 0.55 2.80 -7.25
CA SER A 169 1.98 2.58 -7.05
C SER A 169 2.63 3.79 -6.39
N HIS A 170 3.68 3.53 -5.60
CA HIS A 170 4.50 4.58 -5.01
C HIS A 170 5.06 5.55 -6.07
N ALA A 171 5.54 5.03 -7.21
CA ALA A 171 6.07 5.86 -8.31
C ALA A 171 5.03 6.89 -8.81
N LYS A 172 3.77 6.46 -8.97
CA LYS A 172 2.68 7.36 -9.36
C LYS A 172 2.37 8.41 -8.31
N ALA A 173 2.43 8.04 -7.03
CA ALA A 173 2.20 8.96 -5.92
C ALA A 173 3.28 10.06 -5.83
N VAL A 174 4.55 9.71 -5.99
CA VAL A 174 5.66 10.68 -6.04
C VAL A 174 5.46 11.69 -7.17
N CYS A 175 5.05 11.22 -8.35
CA CYS A 175 4.76 12.11 -9.48
C CYS A 175 3.55 13.04 -9.24
N ILE A 176 2.56 12.63 -8.44
CA ILE A 176 1.45 13.51 -8.04
C ILE A 176 1.94 14.64 -7.12
N LEU A 177 2.90 14.32 -6.23
CA LEU A 177 3.44 15.27 -5.27
C LEU A 177 4.48 16.24 -5.86
N GLY A 178 5.06 15.92 -7.01
CA GLY A 178 6.10 16.75 -7.64
C GLY A 178 7.39 16.88 -6.82
N LEU A 179 7.68 15.91 -5.94
CA LEU A 179 8.85 15.92 -5.03
C LEU A 179 10.18 15.80 -5.77
N GLU A 180 10.15 15.15 -6.92
CA GLU A 180 11.20 15.20 -7.93
C GLU A 180 10.49 15.64 -9.23
N GLU A 181 11.20 16.30 -10.16
CA GLU A 181 10.73 16.28 -11.55
C GLU A 181 10.33 14.83 -11.83
N CYS A 182 9.11 14.57 -12.28
CA CYS A 182 8.64 13.21 -12.54
C CYS A 182 9.50 12.64 -13.69
N THR A 183 10.72 12.22 -13.33
CA THR A 183 11.80 11.78 -14.19
C THR A 183 11.57 10.33 -14.60
N HIS A 184 10.72 9.63 -13.84
CA HIS A 184 10.06 8.43 -14.29
C HIS A 184 9.32 8.71 -15.58
N ARG A 185 9.70 8.00 -16.64
CA ARG A 185 8.95 8.05 -17.90
C ARG A 185 7.54 7.54 -17.62
N ASN A 186 6.56 7.98 -18.40
CA ASN A 186 5.21 7.43 -18.34
C ASN A 186 5.20 5.89 -18.43
N GLU A 187 6.18 5.32 -19.14
CA GLU A 187 6.43 3.88 -19.24
C GLU A 187 6.79 3.22 -17.90
N ASP A 188 7.60 3.88 -17.06
CA ASP A 188 8.01 3.36 -15.74
C ASP A 188 6.84 3.35 -14.77
N ILE A 189 6.04 4.42 -14.77
CA ILE A 189 4.81 4.51 -13.96
C ILE A 189 3.82 3.44 -14.41
N PHE A 190 3.61 3.31 -15.72
CA PHE A 190 2.74 2.28 -16.28
C PHE A 190 3.20 0.88 -15.85
N ARG A 191 4.50 0.58 -15.96
CA ARG A 191 5.06 -0.70 -15.54
C ARG A 191 4.88 -0.95 -14.04
N ALA A 192 5.08 0.06 -13.19
CA ALA A 192 4.86 -0.07 -11.76
C ALA A 192 3.38 -0.34 -11.41
N GLU A 193 2.44 0.34 -12.08
CA GLU A 193 1.00 0.09 -11.93
C GLU A 193 0.63 -1.32 -12.41
N GLU A 194 1.25 -1.83 -13.48
CA GLU A 194 1.02 -3.18 -14.00
C GLU A 194 1.50 -4.28 -13.05
N VAL A 195 2.70 -4.12 -12.46
CA VAL A 195 3.21 -5.04 -11.44
C VAL A 195 2.28 -5.05 -10.23
N LEU A 196 1.84 -3.88 -9.78
CA LEU A 196 0.88 -3.77 -8.68
C LEU A 196 -0.46 -4.44 -9.02
N ARG A 197 -1.00 -4.20 -10.23
CA ARG A 197 -2.24 -4.82 -10.71
C ARG A 197 -2.14 -6.34 -10.71
N SER A 198 -1.03 -6.88 -11.23
CA SER A 198 -0.76 -8.32 -11.23
C SER A 198 -0.77 -8.89 -9.81
N ARG A 199 -0.12 -8.22 -8.85
CA ARG A 199 -0.12 -8.62 -7.44
C ARG A 199 -1.52 -8.58 -6.82
N VAL A 200 -2.30 -7.53 -7.10
CA VAL A 200 -3.67 -7.39 -6.61
C VAL A 200 -4.57 -8.52 -7.13
N HIS A 201 -4.40 -8.94 -8.38
CA HIS A 201 -5.16 -10.05 -8.96
C HIS A 201 -4.99 -11.38 -8.19
N HIS A 202 -3.89 -11.59 -7.46
CA HIS A 202 -3.69 -12.81 -6.69
C HIS A 202 -4.71 -12.98 -5.54
N PHE A 203 -5.21 -11.89 -4.97
CA PHE A 203 -6.17 -11.92 -3.85
C PHE A 203 -7.55 -11.36 -4.20
N ILE A 204 -7.78 -10.97 -5.46
CA ILE A 204 -9.14 -10.68 -5.94
C ILE A 204 -9.94 -11.98 -6.06
N ILE A 205 -11.16 -11.96 -5.52
CA ILE A 205 -12.17 -13.00 -5.67
C ILE A 205 -12.98 -12.70 -6.94
N ASN A 206 -12.71 -13.43 -8.01
CA ASN A 206 -13.56 -13.45 -9.19
C ASN A 206 -14.75 -14.38 -8.89
N LYS A 207 -15.97 -13.87 -8.96
CA LYS A 207 -17.19 -14.68 -8.97
C LYS A 207 -17.63 -14.92 -10.40
#